data_AF-A0A3D2TXA0-F1
#
_entry.id   AF-A0A3D2TXA0-F1
#
_cell.length_a   1.000
_cell.length_b   1.000
_cell.length_c   1.000
_cell.angle_alpha   90.00
_cell.angle_beta   90.00
_cell.angle_gamma   90.00
#
_symmetry.space_group_name_H-M   'P 1'
#
loop_
_entity.id
_entity.type
_entity.pdbx_description
1 polymer ?
#
loop_
_entity_poly.entity_id
_entity_poly.type
_entity_poly.pdbx_seq_one_letter_code
_entity_poly.pdbx_strand_id
1 'polypeptide(L)'
;MTTEKVNDLELVKLSDYFTPGKFRTIPGTAMTDRGGITEMQAVFNINTDFAKRLTFQFSTMLVIYGFGILNDKLIEINKSKYVGYKEENVLKRITFNDCGERFVMVLELSDAPDKLLAVTADDVEYLLNNCLHPAT
;
A
#
# COMPACT_ATOMS: atom_id res chain seq x y z
N MET A 1 4.95 16.07 7.16
CA MET A 1 4.43 16.76 5.96
C MET A 1 3.27 17.64 6.40
N THR A 2 3.09 18.85 5.86
CA THR A 2 1.92 19.69 6.21
C THR A 2 0.74 19.32 5.31
N THR A 3 -0.49 19.49 5.79
CA THR A 3 -1.73 19.17 5.05
C THR A 3 -1.81 19.88 3.70
N GLU A 4 -1.30 21.12 3.63
CA GLU A 4 -1.22 21.88 2.37
C GLU A 4 -0.38 21.16 1.31
N LYS A 5 0.78 20.58 1.68
CA LYS A 5 1.63 19.83 0.76
C LYS A 5 1.04 18.50 0.31
N VAL A 6 0.10 17.94 1.09
CA VAL A 6 -0.65 16.73 0.68
C VAL A 6 -1.69 17.09 -0.38
N ASN A 7 -2.26 18.30 -0.31
CA ASN A 7 -3.27 18.74 -1.27
C ASN A 7 -2.73 19.02 -2.67
N ASP A 8 -1.44 19.33 -2.78
CA ASP A 8 -0.73 19.53 -4.05
C ASP A 8 -0.40 18.21 -4.79
N LEU A 9 -0.53 17.06 -4.11
CA LEU A 9 -0.28 15.76 -4.73
C LEU A 9 -1.42 15.36 -5.67
N GLU A 10 -1.06 14.67 -6.75
CA GLU A 10 -2.02 14.04 -7.66
C GLU A 10 -2.93 13.09 -6.85
N LEU A 11 -4.23 13.41 -6.80
CA LEU A 11 -5.24 12.56 -6.17
C LEU A 11 -5.63 11.44 -7.14
N VAL A 12 -5.39 10.20 -6.73
CA VAL A 12 -5.69 9.00 -7.50
C VAL A 12 -6.69 8.12 -6.76
N LYS A 13 -7.37 7.23 -7.48
CA LYS A 13 -8.21 6.20 -6.87
C LYS A 13 -7.33 5.05 -6.41
N LEU A 14 -7.47 4.62 -5.16
CA LEU A 14 -6.69 3.47 -4.67
C LEU A 14 -6.99 2.19 -5.46
N SER A 15 -8.21 2.05 -5.98
CA SER A 15 -8.64 0.91 -6.80
C SER A 15 -7.86 0.74 -8.11
N ASP A 16 -7.19 1.79 -8.60
CA ASP A 16 -6.30 1.70 -9.76
C ASP A 16 -4.99 0.96 -9.42
N TYR A 17 -4.68 0.77 -8.13
CA TYR A 17 -3.47 0.13 -7.64
C TYR A 17 -3.79 -1.18 -6.89
N PHE A 18 -4.71 -1.12 -5.94
CA PHE A 18 -5.11 -2.25 -5.10
C PHE A 18 -6.62 -2.40 -5.05
N THR A 19 -7.09 -3.64 -5.17
CA THR A 19 -8.50 -3.98 -4.98
C THR A 19 -8.63 -4.97 -3.83
N PRO A 20 -9.71 -4.91 -3.03
CA PRO A 20 -9.83 -5.75 -1.82
C PRO A 20 -9.68 -7.24 -2.10
N GLY A 21 -10.29 -7.76 -3.17
CA GLY A 21 -10.20 -9.17 -3.56
C GLY A 21 -8.81 -9.62 -4.05
N LYS A 22 -7.87 -8.69 -4.22
CA LYS A 22 -6.47 -8.96 -4.62
C LYS A 22 -5.46 -8.43 -3.61
N PHE A 23 -5.90 -8.09 -2.42
CA PHE A 23 -5.07 -7.58 -1.33
C PHE A 23 -5.25 -8.45 -0.09
N ARG A 24 -4.16 -8.68 0.63
CA ARG A 24 -4.18 -9.35 1.93
C ARG A 24 -3.33 -8.61 2.96
N THR A 25 -3.82 -8.48 4.18
CA THR A 25 -2.96 -8.09 5.30
C THR A 25 -2.11 -9.27 5.76
N ILE A 26 -1.01 -8.98 6.46
CA ILE A 26 -0.13 -9.97 7.07
C ILE A 26 0.16 -9.57 8.52
N PRO A 27 0.46 -10.55 9.40
CA PRO A 27 0.96 -10.23 10.73
C PRO A 27 2.32 -9.52 10.62
N GLY A 28 2.64 -8.65 11.60
CA GLY A 28 3.92 -7.93 11.62
C GLY A 28 5.15 -8.85 11.68
N THR A 29 4.99 -10.09 12.15
CA THR A 29 6.04 -11.12 12.14
C THR A 29 6.45 -11.55 10.73
N ALA A 30 5.59 -11.35 9.73
CA ALA A 30 5.85 -11.66 8.33
C ALA A 30 6.30 -10.43 7.51
N MET A 31 6.59 -9.29 8.15
CA MET A 31 6.89 -8.03 7.43
C MET A 31 8.18 -8.09 6.59
N THR A 32 9.12 -8.97 6.93
CA THR A 32 10.37 -9.17 6.19
C THR A 32 10.27 -10.21 5.10
N ASP A 33 9.12 -10.91 5.02
CA ASP A 33 8.92 -11.92 3.99
C ASP A 33 8.88 -11.26 2.63
N ARG A 34 9.48 -11.92 1.63
CA ARG A 34 9.29 -11.51 0.24
C ARG A 34 7.90 -11.95 -0.19
N GLY A 35 7.14 -11.04 -0.79
CA GLY A 35 5.91 -11.40 -1.48
C GLY A 35 6.18 -12.41 -2.62
N GLY A 36 5.11 -13.01 -3.14
CA GLY A 36 5.19 -13.79 -4.38
C GLY A 36 5.70 -12.95 -5.55
N ILE A 37 6.08 -13.61 -6.64
CA ILE A 37 6.59 -12.96 -7.88
C ILE A 37 5.65 -11.87 -8.39
N THR A 38 4.35 -12.05 -8.16
CA THR A 38 3.27 -11.15 -8.61
C THR A 38 2.70 -10.29 -7.48
N GLU A 39 3.34 -10.24 -6.31
CA GLU A 39 2.85 -9.46 -5.17
C GLU A 39 3.73 -8.23 -4.92
N MET A 40 3.09 -7.14 -4.49
CA MET A 40 3.73 -5.91 -4.06
C MET A 40 3.51 -5.70 -2.57
N GLN A 41 4.59 -5.43 -1.84
CA GLN A 41 4.50 -5.10 -0.42
C GLN A 41 3.85 -3.73 -0.23
N ALA A 42 2.89 -3.66 0.69
CA ALA A 42 2.27 -2.44 1.13
C ALA A 42 2.39 -2.27 2.65
N VAL A 43 2.68 -1.05 3.09
CA VAL A 43 2.77 -0.66 4.51
C VAL A 43 1.85 0.52 4.75
N PHE A 44 1.00 0.44 5.77
CA PHE A 44 0.09 1.52 6.16
C PHE A 44 0.47 2.01 7.55
N ASN A 45 0.97 3.24 7.63
CA ASN A 45 1.20 3.96 8.86
C ASN A 45 -0.06 4.79 9.15
N ILE A 46 -0.86 4.36 10.12
CA ILE A 46 -2.16 4.98 10.45
C ILE A 46 -2.10 5.73 11.77
N ASN A 47 -3.00 6.68 11.96
CA ASN A 47 -3.20 7.32 13.27
C ASN A 47 -4.34 6.65 14.05
N THR A 48 -4.48 7.02 15.32
CA THR A 48 -5.49 6.47 16.24
C THR A 48 -6.93 6.77 15.81
N ASP A 49 -7.17 7.87 15.09
CA ASP A 49 -8.53 8.21 14.65
C ASP A 49 -8.95 7.39 13.44
N PHE A 50 -8.06 7.18 12.47
CA PHE A 50 -8.28 6.27 11.36
C PHE A 50 -8.45 4.82 11.84
N ALA A 51 -7.65 4.40 12.83
CA ALA A 51 -7.75 3.07 13.45
C ALA A 51 -9.17 2.72 13.93
N LYS A 52 -9.94 3.70 14.43
CA LYS A 52 -11.33 3.50 14.89
C LYS A 52 -12.31 3.16 13.76
N ARG A 53 -11.92 3.41 12.51
CA ARG A 53 -12.72 3.09 11.30
C ARG A 53 -12.55 1.62 10.87
N LEU A 54 -11.54 0.93 11.40
CA LEU A 54 -11.22 -0.45 11.00
C LEU A 54 -12.03 -1.47 11.80
N THR A 55 -12.49 -2.52 11.13
CA THR A 55 -13.39 -3.55 11.67
C THR A 55 -12.67 -4.83 12.10
N PHE A 56 -11.36 -4.90 11.90
CA PHE A 56 -10.52 -6.04 12.24
C PHE A 56 -9.48 -5.67 13.30
N GLN A 57 -8.93 -6.68 13.97
CA GLN A 57 -7.85 -6.50 14.94
C GLN A 57 -6.49 -6.45 14.24
N PHE A 58 -5.64 -5.52 14.65
CA PHE A 58 -4.28 -5.36 14.16
C PHE A 58 -3.35 -4.95 15.28
N SER A 59 -2.05 -4.88 14.99
CA SER A 59 -1.04 -4.56 16.01
C SER A 59 -1.26 -3.19 16.65
N THR A 60 -0.92 -3.07 17.93
CA THR A 60 -1.02 -1.79 18.68
C THR A 60 -0.04 -0.72 18.18
N MET A 61 0.90 -1.06 17.30
CA MET A 61 1.88 -0.13 16.74
C MET A 61 1.28 0.79 15.67
N LEU A 62 -0.02 0.68 15.36
CA LEU A 62 -0.70 1.47 14.32
C LEU A 62 -0.02 1.36 12.94
N VAL A 63 0.59 0.19 12.69
CA VAL A 63 1.15 -0.17 11.38
C VAL A 63 0.46 -1.44 10.92
N ILE A 64 -0.01 -1.42 9.67
CA ILE A 64 -0.61 -2.56 8.99
C ILE A 64 0.28 -2.91 7.80
N TYR A 65 0.62 -4.19 7.68
CA TYR A 65 1.41 -4.74 6.60
C TYR A 65 0.52 -5.56 5.68
N GLY A 66 0.80 -5.57 4.39
CA GLY A 66 0.08 -6.40 3.45
C GLY A 66 0.79 -6.62 2.13
N PHE A 67 0.18 -7.45 1.30
CA PHE A 67 0.59 -7.72 -0.07
C PHE A 67 -0.60 -7.54 -1.00
N GLY A 68 -0.40 -6.83 -2.09
CA GLY A 68 -1.36 -6.74 -3.19
C GLY A 68 -0.83 -7.38 -4.46
N ILE A 69 -1.69 -8.09 -5.18
CA ILE A 69 -1.33 -8.66 -6.48
C ILE A 69 -1.14 -7.51 -7.48
N LEU A 70 -0.03 -7.54 -8.22
CA LEU A 70 0.28 -6.60 -9.29
C LEU A 70 -0.87 -6.59 -10.32
N ASN A 71 -1.45 -5.43 -10.55
CA ASN A 71 -2.38 -5.16 -11.65
C ASN A 71 -1.63 -4.46 -12.80
N ASP A 72 -2.30 -4.18 -13.91
CA ASP A 72 -1.69 -3.56 -15.08
C ASP A 72 -0.97 -2.25 -14.76
N LYS A 73 -1.51 -1.44 -13.84
CA LYS A 73 -0.91 -0.17 -13.42
C LYS A 73 0.39 -0.38 -12.64
N LEU A 74 0.39 -1.33 -11.70
CA LEU A 74 1.56 -1.67 -10.92
C LEU A 74 2.62 -2.37 -11.77
N ILE A 75 2.23 -3.18 -12.76
CA ILE A 75 3.14 -3.81 -13.73
C ILE A 75 3.83 -2.73 -14.57
N GLU A 76 3.07 -1.76 -15.08
CA GLU A 76 3.60 -0.62 -15.83
C GLU A 76 4.66 0.13 -15.02
N ILE A 77 4.36 0.46 -13.75
CA ILE A 77 5.28 1.18 -12.85
C ILE A 77 6.50 0.34 -12.48
N ASN A 78 6.29 -0.94 -12.19
CA ASN A 78 7.37 -1.85 -11.81
C ASN A 78 8.34 -2.10 -12.99
N LYS A 79 7.97 -1.71 -14.21
CA LYS A 79 8.71 -1.93 -15.47
C LYS A 79 9.15 -3.38 -15.66
N SER A 80 8.57 -4.31 -14.90
CA SER A 80 8.90 -5.70 -14.98
C SER A 80 8.19 -6.25 -16.19
N LYS A 81 8.94 -6.38 -17.29
CA LYS A 81 8.66 -7.50 -18.18
C LYS A 81 8.81 -8.74 -17.30
N TYR A 82 7.87 -9.68 -17.33
CA TYR A 82 7.97 -10.96 -16.65
C TYR A 82 9.19 -11.74 -17.19
N VAL A 83 10.41 -11.37 -16.80
CA VAL A 83 11.68 -11.96 -17.26
C VAL A 83 12.43 -12.40 -16.02
N GLY A 84 12.73 -13.71 -15.99
CA GLY A 84 12.88 -14.46 -14.76
C GLY A 84 14.00 -14.03 -13.82
N TYR A 85 13.78 -14.32 -12.54
CA TYR A 85 14.71 -14.63 -11.43
C TYR A 85 15.96 -13.75 -11.17
N LYS A 86 16.31 -12.79 -12.04
CA LYS A 86 17.58 -12.04 -11.98
C LYS A 86 17.44 -10.52 -12.03
N GLU A 87 16.33 -9.98 -12.54
CA GLU A 87 16.10 -8.53 -12.49
C GLU A 87 15.29 -8.18 -11.24
N GLU A 88 15.83 -7.31 -10.40
CA GLU A 88 15.10 -6.82 -9.26
C GLU A 88 13.97 -5.88 -9.73
N ASN A 89 12.77 -6.06 -9.19
CA ASN A 89 11.63 -5.16 -9.37
C ASN A 89 12.04 -3.69 -9.18
N VAL A 90 11.60 -2.80 -10.08
CA VAL A 90 11.84 -1.35 -9.96
C VAL A 90 11.02 -0.78 -8.82
N LEU A 91 9.76 -1.20 -8.70
CA LEU A 91 8.89 -0.86 -7.59
C LEU A 91 9.26 -1.77 -6.41
N LYS A 92 9.80 -1.19 -5.34
CA LYS A 92 10.28 -1.94 -4.17
C LYS A 92 9.20 -2.15 -3.13
N ARG A 93 8.41 -1.11 -2.85
CA ARG A 93 7.38 -1.08 -1.81
C ARG A 93 6.42 0.08 -2.05
N ILE A 94 5.20 -0.06 -1.55
CA ILE A 94 4.24 1.04 -1.45
C ILE A 94 3.98 1.36 0.02
N THR A 95 4.16 2.61 0.41
CA THR A 95 3.91 3.07 1.79
C THR A 95 2.80 4.10 1.82
N PHE A 96 1.80 3.89 2.66
CA PHE A 96 0.67 4.79 2.89
C PHE A 96 0.86 5.48 4.24
N ASN A 97 0.90 6.81 4.24
CA ASN A 97 1.03 7.60 5.46
C ASN A 97 -0.22 8.43 5.67
N ASP A 98 -0.91 8.15 6.76
CA ASP A 98 -2.13 8.85 7.17
C ASP A 98 -1.86 10.34 7.47
N CYS A 99 -2.59 11.21 6.81
CA CYS A 99 -2.55 12.66 7.00
C CYS A 99 -3.95 13.25 7.31
N GLY A 100 -4.88 12.44 7.84
CA GLY A 100 -6.26 12.84 8.15
C GLY A 100 -7.23 12.43 7.04
N GLU A 101 -7.72 13.40 6.25
CA GLU A 101 -8.68 13.12 5.17
C GLU A 101 -8.06 12.35 3.98
N ARG A 102 -6.73 12.40 3.86
CA ARG A 102 -5.96 11.78 2.77
C ARG A 102 -4.78 11.01 3.34
N PHE A 103 -4.34 10.02 2.56
CA PHE A 103 -3.07 9.35 2.74
C PHE A 103 -2.09 9.79 1.67
N VAL A 104 -0.83 9.94 2.05
CA VAL A 104 0.29 10.03 1.10
C VAL A 104 0.70 8.61 0.74
N MET A 105 0.45 8.22 -0.50
CA MET A 105 0.93 6.98 -1.10
C MET A 105 2.31 7.22 -1.73
N VAL A 106 3.32 6.57 -1.18
CA VAL A 106 4.72 6.62 -1.62
C VAL A 106 5.01 5.36 -2.42
N LEU A 107 5.38 5.50 -3.69
CA LEU A 107 5.90 4.42 -4.51
C LEU A 107 7.42 4.48 -4.45
N GLU A 108 8.06 3.54 -3.74
CA GLU A 108 9.51 3.46 -3.62
C GLU A 108 10.11 2.84 -4.89
N LEU A 109 10.91 3.62 -5.61
CA LEU A 109 11.48 3.22 -6.91
C LEU A 109 13.00 3.10 -6.80
N SER A 110 13.58 2.09 -7.46
CA SER A 110 15.05 1.95 -7.47
C SER A 110 15.77 2.69 -8.58
N ASP A 111 15.06 3.09 -9.64
CA ASP A 111 15.64 3.73 -10.82
C ASP A 111 15.30 5.22 -10.95
N ALA A 112 14.51 5.75 -10.02
CA ALA A 112 14.04 7.12 -9.99
C ALA A 112 13.73 7.56 -8.54
N PRO A 113 13.59 8.87 -8.27
CA PRO A 113 13.04 9.33 -7.00
C PRO A 113 11.65 8.75 -6.72
N ASP A 114 11.32 8.57 -5.45
CA ASP A 114 10.01 8.09 -5.02
C ASP A 114 8.87 8.93 -5.61
N LYS A 115 7.83 8.25 -6.11
CA LYS A 115 6.63 8.93 -6.59
C LYS A 115 5.65 9.10 -5.43
N LEU A 116 5.24 10.34 -5.16
CA LEU A 116 4.24 10.68 -4.15
C LEU A 116 2.89 10.94 -4.80
N LEU A 117 1.85 10.33 -4.25
CA LEU A 117 0.47 10.42 -4.68
C LEU A 117 -0.44 10.62 -3.46
N ALA A 118 -1.64 11.16 -3.66
CA ALA A 118 -2.66 11.20 -2.63
C ALA A 118 -3.77 10.17 -2.93
N VAL A 119 -4.25 9.50 -1.89
CA VAL A 119 -5.49 8.72 -1.92
C VAL A 119 -6.38 9.15 -0.77
N THR A 120 -7.69 8.95 -0.88
CA THR A 120 -8.63 9.32 0.19
C THR A 120 -8.53 8.35 1.37
N ALA A 121 -8.82 8.84 2.59
CA ALA A 121 -8.95 7.95 3.74
C ALA A 121 -10.08 6.91 3.54
N ASP A 122 -11.16 7.29 2.86
CA ASP A 122 -12.29 6.40 2.57
C ASP A 122 -11.89 5.24 1.66
N ASP A 123 -11.05 5.49 0.65
CA ASP A 123 -10.50 4.44 -0.21
C ASP A 123 -9.64 3.45 0.59
N VAL A 124 -8.79 3.96 1.49
CA VAL A 124 -7.93 3.12 2.35
C VAL A 124 -8.76 2.31 3.33
N GLU A 125 -9.79 2.92 3.94
CA GLU A 125 -10.72 2.22 4.82
C GLU A 125 -11.44 1.10 4.06
N TYR A 126 -11.98 1.41 2.88
CA TYR A 126 -12.66 0.44 2.05
C TYR A 126 -11.74 -0.72 1.66
N LEU A 127 -10.50 -0.45 1.25
CA LEU A 127 -9.53 -1.49 0.96
C LEU A 127 -9.29 -2.39 2.18
N LEU A 128 -8.92 -1.79 3.31
CA LEU A 128 -8.50 -2.54 4.48
C LEU A 128 -9.64 -3.34 5.11
N ASN A 129 -10.85 -2.78 5.22
CA ASN A 129 -12.01 -3.48 5.80
C ASN A 129 -12.57 -4.61 4.93
N ASN A 130 -12.25 -4.65 3.63
CA ASN A 130 -12.82 -5.63 2.70
C ASN A 130 -11.77 -6.56 2.07
N CYS A 131 -10.51 -6.46 2.48
CA CYS A 131 -9.44 -7.32 1.98
C CYS A 131 -9.36 -8.64 2.74
N LEU A 132 -8.47 -9.52 2.31
CA LEU A 132 -8.22 -10.78 3.01
C LEU A 132 -7.38 -10.52 4.26
N HIS A 133 -7.90 -10.93 5.42
CA HIS A 133 -7.15 -10.91 6.68
C HIS A 133 -6.58 -12.30 6.99
N PRO A 134 -5.41 -12.38 7.65
CA PRO A 134 -4.90 -13.65 8.14
C PRO A 134 -5.92 -14.25 9.12
N ALA A 135 -6.18 -15.55 8.99
CA ALA A 135 -6.99 -16.26 9.97
C ALA A 135 -6.30 -16.17 11.35
N THR A 136 -7.05 -15.69 12.34
CA THR A 136 -6.65 -15.70 13.76
C THR A 136 -6.65 -17.10 14.33
#